data_AF-A0A8B8AUH6-F1
#
_entry.id   AF-A0A8B8AUH6-F1
#
_cell.length_a   1.000
_cell.length_b   1.000
_cell.length_c   1.000
_cell.angle_alpha   90.00
_cell.angle_beta   90.00
_cell.angle_gamma   90.00
#
_symmetry.space_group_name_H-M   'P 1'
#
loop_
_entity.id
_entity.type
_entity.pdbx_description
1 polymer ?
#
loop_
_entity_poly.entity_id
_entity_poly.type
_entity_poly.pdbx_seq_one_letter_code
_entity_poly.pdbx_strand_id
1 'polypeptide(L)'
;MGCAQSVFLPQNDPKPAKRAANLLKAQMKYQMEQKTFGLNAQEQELVNIVNIPPMLRKIPKEEKWGCCDLCHFACQNCCCGIYQGCMGSGEMTIQEMIEYFDSSVVLSKPEGYKVWRDQAVGMEGQTKLQQAQADHWFAWQRLNGVTRNLIKRVKIIIPPQFQQVEHFIENNHPYLGKRTIAQCIQEKHLFSVDLTNFVTAGELPAVAPIAPIALFVIFNNRLMPVAMQLVQGGQVYTPENLSIWIEARMWFNMMEAHYHESITHFGFTHLLMDGVSVCMHRFLSDRHPIYKLLHPHFHYMHFINELALSKLVEPGGFVDRDMFFNHVHVLSLIARENVNRTYDLEANIDASIKKRGVKKIPGYLFRDDALAIRKAIRSFVDEYTTYCYPDDQSVVKDWEIQAFRLHLIMPRNMAENSGGCGMNGIPEFDGRLNLVEFLTNIIYICSVEHSATNFPQYEQYAFPPNFPGILHIVPEDTLDAIIPTKEEMLSTVRIMKLLTLRLTKSLGDYERKYLDAMDCHSRALVNVFRADLTNITRQINVRNEAIIAENRNNPNQVHEYPYRWLLPRNVTNSISI
;
A
#
# COMPACT_ATOMS: atom_id res chain seq x y z
N MET A 1 -32.73 -1.40 -32.00
CA MET A 1 -33.18 -2.53 -31.14
C MET A 1 -33.07 -2.08 -29.70
N GLY A 2 -34.18 -2.08 -28.95
CA GLY A 2 -34.20 -1.57 -27.58
C GLY A 2 -33.23 -2.34 -26.69
N CYS A 3 -32.39 -1.61 -25.95
CA CYS A 3 -31.49 -2.19 -24.97
C CYS A 3 -32.32 -2.66 -23.77
N ALA A 4 -32.40 -3.97 -23.54
CA ALA A 4 -33.11 -4.50 -22.39
C ALA A 4 -32.37 -4.09 -21.10
N GLN A 5 -33.09 -3.45 -20.17
CA GLN A 5 -32.54 -3.08 -18.86
C GLN A 5 -32.23 -4.36 -18.07
N SER A 6 -30.97 -4.57 -17.70
CA SER A 6 -30.48 -5.75 -16.98
C SER A 6 -30.26 -5.51 -15.48
N VAL A 7 -30.26 -4.25 -15.06
CA VAL A 7 -30.01 -3.80 -13.68
C VAL A 7 -31.25 -3.11 -13.11
N PHE A 8 -31.55 -3.37 -11.85
CA PHE A 8 -32.73 -2.82 -11.18
C PHE A 8 -32.38 -2.44 -9.73
N LEU A 9 -32.97 -1.36 -9.23
CA LEU A 9 -33.03 -1.09 -7.79
C LEU A 9 -34.10 -1.98 -7.15
N PRO A 10 -34.00 -2.33 -5.86
CA PRO A 10 -34.95 -3.25 -5.24
C PRO A 10 -36.39 -2.73 -5.27
N GLN A 11 -36.59 -1.42 -5.13
CA GLN A 11 -37.91 -0.77 -5.20
C GLN A 11 -38.57 -0.86 -6.58
N ASN A 12 -37.81 -1.13 -7.64
CA ASN A 12 -38.27 -1.12 -9.04
C ASN A 12 -37.98 -2.45 -9.76
N ASP A 13 -37.62 -3.52 -9.05
CA ASP A 13 -37.25 -4.78 -9.70
C ASP A 13 -38.52 -5.54 -10.18
N PRO A 14 -38.62 -5.91 -11.46
CA PRO A 14 -39.74 -6.70 -11.97
C PRO A 14 -39.75 -8.15 -11.46
N LYS A 15 -38.70 -8.60 -10.75
CA LYS A 15 -38.54 -9.98 -10.27
C LYS A 15 -38.12 -10.02 -8.78
N PRO A 16 -38.93 -9.48 -7.86
CA PRO A 16 -38.56 -9.37 -6.44
C PRO A 16 -38.35 -10.74 -5.77
N ALA A 17 -39.14 -11.76 -6.11
CA ALA A 17 -38.96 -13.11 -5.58
C ALA A 17 -37.60 -13.73 -6.00
N LYS A 18 -37.17 -13.50 -7.24
CA LYS A 18 -35.86 -13.96 -7.73
C LYS A 18 -34.72 -13.22 -7.02
N ARG A 19 -34.86 -11.90 -6.83
CA ARG A 19 -33.90 -11.08 -6.06
C ARG A 19 -33.71 -11.60 -4.64
N ALA A 20 -34.82 -11.84 -3.92
CA ALA A 20 -34.79 -12.40 -2.57
C ALA A 20 -34.12 -13.78 -2.52
N ALA A 21 -34.45 -14.67 -3.45
CA ALA A 21 -33.82 -15.99 -3.55
C ALA A 21 -32.30 -15.91 -3.84
N ASN A 22 -31.89 -14.99 -4.71
CA ASN A 22 -30.48 -14.75 -5.03
C ASN A 22 -29.70 -14.25 -3.80
N LEU A 23 -30.26 -13.30 -3.05
CA LEU A 23 -29.67 -12.79 -1.82
C LEU A 23 -29.54 -13.89 -0.76
N LEU A 24 -30.59 -14.68 -0.53
CA LEU A 24 -30.54 -15.80 0.43
C LEU A 24 -29.44 -16.80 0.07
N LYS A 25 -29.33 -17.15 -1.21
CA LYS A 25 -28.26 -18.03 -1.71
C LYS A 25 -26.87 -17.41 -1.50
N ALA A 26 -26.73 -16.11 -1.74
CA ALA A 26 -25.47 -15.41 -1.53
C ALA A 26 -25.10 -15.34 -0.04
N GLN A 27 -26.05 -15.10 0.85
CA GLN A 27 -25.84 -15.08 2.31
C GLN A 27 -25.43 -16.45 2.86
N MET A 28 -25.96 -17.54 2.30
CA MET A 28 -25.52 -18.90 2.65
C MET A 28 -24.10 -19.20 2.16
N LYS A 29 -23.71 -18.59 1.05
CA LYS A 29 -22.46 -18.87 0.33
C LYS A 29 -21.28 -18.03 0.82
N TYR A 30 -21.49 -16.74 1.04
CA TYR A 30 -20.49 -15.78 1.47
C TYR A 30 -20.62 -15.55 2.97
N GLN A 31 -20.19 -16.54 3.75
CA GLN A 31 -20.21 -16.46 5.22
C GLN A 31 -18.98 -15.70 5.71
N MET A 32 -19.19 -14.78 6.65
CA MET A 32 -18.11 -14.02 7.28
C MET A 32 -17.49 -14.82 8.43
N GLU A 33 -16.18 -14.70 8.60
CA GLU A 33 -15.41 -15.33 9.67
C GLU A 33 -14.32 -14.39 10.19
N GLN A 34 -14.17 -14.34 11.51
CA GLN A 34 -12.99 -13.78 12.15
C GLN A 34 -11.89 -14.86 12.17
N LYS A 35 -10.95 -14.79 11.23
CA LYS A 35 -9.86 -15.77 11.13
C LYS A 35 -8.97 -15.69 12.37
N THR A 36 -8.45 -16.84 12.81
CA THR A 36 -7.50 -16.91 13.94
C THR A 36 -6.05 -16.72 13.50
N PHE A 37 -5.74 -16.81 12.19
CA PHE A 37 -4.39 -16.69 11.63
C PHE A 37 -3.36 -17.63 12.26
N GLY A 38 -3.80 -18.80 12.74
CA GLY A 38 -2.93 -19.77 13.42
C GLY A 38 -2.56 -19.40 14.87
N LEU A 39 -3.08 -18.29 15.40
CA LEU A 39 -2.82 -17.86 16.78
C LEU A 39 -3.45 -18.81 17.81
N ASN A 40 -2.71 -19.09 18.88
CA ASN A 40 -3.24 -19.76 20.06
C ASN A 40 -4.11 -18.81 20.90
N ALA A 41 -4.78 -19.32 21.95
CA ALA A 41 -5.73 -18.53 22.74
C ALA A 41 -5.09 -17.30 23.43
N GLN A 42 -3.86 -17.43 23.92
CA GLN A 42 -3.15 -16.33 24.58
C GLN A 42 -2.73 -15.25 23.56
N GLU A 43 -2.26 -15.68 22.39
CA GLU A 43 -1.90 -14.76 21.30
C GLU A 43 -3.12 -14.03 20.74
N GLN A 44 -4.27 -14.70 20.64
CA GLN A 44 -5.52 -14.07 20.22
C GLN A 44 -5.98 -12.96 21.18
N GLU A 45 -5.77 -13.16 22.48
CA GLU A 45 -6.02 -12.13 23.50
C GLU A 45 -5.04 -10.96 23.36
N LEU A 46 -3.75 -11.24 23.19
CA LEU A 46 -2.71 -10.23 23.01
C LEU A 46 -2.96 -9.36 21.76
N VAL A 47 -3.28 -9.99 20.64
CA VAL A 47 -3.58 -9.31 19.37
C VAL A 47 -4.91 -8.55 19.45
N ASN A 48 -5.80 -8.96 20.35
CA ASN A 48 -7.21 -8.56 20.32
C ASN A 48 -7.84 -8.91 18.97
N ILE A 49 -7.85 -10.21 18.66
CA ILE A 49 -8.17 -10.78 17.34
C ILE A 49 -9.48 -10.29 16.72
N VAL A 50 -10.49 -9.94 17.54
CA VAL A 50 -11.78 -9.39 17.08
C VAL A 50 -11.63 -8.02 16.41
N ASN A 51 -10.49 -7.34 16.57
CA ASN A 51 -10.19 -6.08 15.92
C ASN A 51 -9.51 -6.21 14.56
N ILE A 52 -9.12 -7.41 14.12
CA ILE A 52 -8.66 -7.64 12.75
C ILE A 52 -9.87 -7.59 11.80
N PRO A 53 -9.78 -7.05 10.57
CA PRO A 53 -10.89 -7.11 9.62
C PRO A 53 -11.32 -8.56 9.35
N PRO A 54 -12.64 -8.85 9.30
CA PRO A 54 -13.13 -10.20 9.04
C PRO A 54 -12.98 -10.58 7.57
N MET A 55 -12.98 -11.87 7.29
CA MET A 55 -12.72 -12.42 5.97
C MET A 55 -13.81 -13.38 5.52
N LEU A 56 -13.75 -13.82 4.26
CA LEU A 56 -14.58 -14.90 3.77
C LEU A 56 -14.20 -16.23 4.43
N ARG A 57 -15.19 -16.93 4.98
CA ARG A 57 -15.00 -18.23 5.65
C ARG A 57 -14.46 -19.30 4.70
N LYS A 58 -15.15 -19.49 3.57
CA LYS A 58 -14.84 -20.54 2.58
C LYS A 58 -14.97 -19.98 1.18
N ILE A 59 -13.92 -20.16 0.37
CA ILE A 59 -13.84 -19.62 -0.99
C ILE A 59 -14.74 -20.40 -1.96
N PRO A 60 -15.70 -19.72 -2.62
CA PRO A 60 -16.45 -20.26 -3.74
C PRO A 60 -15.59 -20.64 -4.95
N LYS A 61 -16.08 -21.57 -5.78
CA LYS A 61 -15.37 -21.99 -6.99
C LYS A 61 -15.10 -20.83 -7.96
N GLU A 62 -16.05 -19.90 -8.10
CA GLU A 62 -15.91 -18.77 -9.03
C GLU A 62 -14.93 -17.67 -8.59
N GLU A 63 -14.56 -17.65 -7.30
CA GLU A 63 -13.59 -16.69 -6.74
C GLU A 63 -12.15 -17.17 -6.87
N LYS A 64 -11.94 -18.45 -7.21
CA LYS A 64 -10.61 -19.03 -7.43
C LYS A 64 -9.99 -18.51 -8.73
N TRP A 65 -8.66 -18.47 -8.76
CA TRP A 65 -7.91 -18.20 -9.98
C TRP A 65 -8.30 -19.12 -11.13
N GLY A 66 -8.26 -18.57 -12.34
CA GLY A 66 -8.34 -19.36 -13.57
C GLY A 66 -7.13 -20.29 -13.69
N CYS A 67 -7.25 -21.34 -14.51
CA CYS A 67 -6.14 -22.27 -14.75
C CYS A 67 -4.90 -21.55 -15.30
N CYS A 68 -5.07 -20.56 -16.18
CA CYS A 68 -3.96 -19.79 -16.74
C CYS A 68 -3.20 -19.00 -15.67
N ASP A 69 -3.92 -18.30 -14.77
CA ASP A 69 -3.30 -17.50 -13.71
C ASP A 69 -2.62 -18.39 -12.66
N LEU A 70 -3.24 -19.51 -12.31
CA LEU A 70 -2.65 -20.51 -11.43
C LEU A 70 -1.36 -21.08 -12.03
N CYS A 71 -1.38 -21.44 -13.33
CA CYS A 71 -0.18 -21.90 -14.02
C CYS A 71 0.89 -20.81 -14.07
N HIS A 72 0.53 -19.55 -14.35
CA HIS A 72 1.48 -18.45 -14.40
C HIS A 72 2.16 -18.22 -13.04
N PHE A 73 1.37 -18.16 -11.95
CA PHE A 73 1.90 -18.05 -10.60
C PHE A 73 2.78 -19.24 -10.22
N ALA A 74 2.34 -20.46 -10.50
CA ALA A 74 3.11 -21.67 -10.20
C ALA A 74 4.44 -21.72 -10.97
N CYS A 75 4.42 -21.40 -12.27
CA CYS A 75 5.63 -21.32 -13.09
C CYS A 75 6.62 -20.30 -12.51
N GLN A 76 6.16 -19.08 -12.20
CA GLN A 76 7.03 -18.06 -11.62
C GLN A 76 7.61 -18.51 -10.27
N ASN A 77 6.79 -19.13 -9.41
CA ASN A 77 7.21 -19.62 -8.10
C ASN A 77 8.24 -20.74 -8.23
N CYS A 78 8.04 -21.67 -9.16
CA CYS A 78 9.01 -22.73 -9.45
C CYS A 78 10.32 -22.16 -9.99
N CYS A 79 10.29 -21.24 -10.95
CA CYS A 79 11.49 -20.62 -11.51
C CYS A 79 12.30 -19.89 -10.43
N CYS A 80 11.65 -19.06 -9.61
CA CYS A 80 12.32 -18.36 -8.52
C CYS A 80 12.79 -19.29 -7.40
N GLY A 81 12.04 -20.36 -7.11
CA GLY A 81 12.42 -21.36 -6.10
C GLY A 81 13.62 -22.21 -6.51
N ILE A 82 13.70 -22.64 -7.78
CA ILE A 82 14.88 -23.33 -8.33
C ILE A 82 16.10 -22.40 -8.24
N TYR A 83 15.91 -21.14 -8.64
CA TYR A 83 16.96 -20.13 -8.58
C TYR A 83 17.49 -19.93 -7.16
N GLN A 84 16.61 -19.77 -6.15
CA GLN A 84 16.99 -19.70 -4.74
C GLN A 84 17.75 -20.97 -4.29
N GLY A 85 17.25 -22.17 -4.63
CA GLY A 85 17.86 -23.43 -4.23
C GLY A 85 19.26 -23.67 -4.82
N CYS A 86 19.49 -23.26 -6.06
CA CYS A 86 20.80 -23.39 -6.72
C CYS A 86 21.89 -22.50 -6.09
N MET A 87 21.51 -21.47 -5.34
CA MET A 87 22.44 -20.47 -4.83
C MET A 87 23.03 -20.82 -3.46
N GLY A 88 22.43 -21.76 -2.74
CA GLY A 88 22.88 -22.18 -1.40
C GLY A 88 22.56 -21.16 -0.30
N SER A 89 22.93 -21.52 0.94
CA SER A 89 22.74 -20.73 2.17
C SER A 89 24.07 -20.15 2.68
N GLY A 90 24.02 -19.34 3.75
CA GLY A 90 25.17 -18.74 4.41
C GLY A 90 25.07 -17.21 4.49
N GLU A 91 26.21 -16.57 4.72
CA GLU A 91 26.33 -15.11 4.69
C GLU A 91 26.49 -14.59 3.27
N MET A 92 26.15 -13.32 3.07
CA MET A 92 26.35 -12.60 1.81
C MET A 92 26.60 -11.13 2.12
N THR A 93 27.74 -10.62 1.68
CA THR A 93 28.07 -9.20 1.77
C THR A 93 27.25 -8.37 0.78
N ILE A 94 27.13 -7.06 1.02
CA ILE A 94 26.48 -6.12 0.10
C ILE A 94 27.15 -6.17 -1.28
N GLN A 95 28.48 -6.26 -1.33
CA GLN A 95 29.25 -6.31 -2.56
C GLN A 95 28.97 -7.60 -3.36
N GLU A 96 28.92 -8.76 -2.71
CA GLU A 96 28.55 -10.02 -3.35
C GLU A 96 27.12 -9.97 -3.90
N MET A 97 26.18 -9.31 -3.19
CA MET A 97 24.83 -9.10 -3.70
C MET A 97 24.80 -8.18 -4.93
N ILE A 98 25.68 -7.17 -4.98
CA ILE A 98 25.81 -6.30 -6.15
C ILE A 98 26.30 -7.10 -7.36
N GLU A 99 27.34 -7.89 -7.18
CA GLU A 99 27.92 -8.77 -8.21
C GLU A 99 26.90 -9.83 -8.70
N TYR A 100 26.05 -10.27 -7.77
CA TYR A 100 24.99 -11.20 -8.07
C TYR A 100 23.95 -10.63 -9.03
N PHE A 101 23.41 -9.44 -8.76
CA PHE A 101 22.50 -8.77 -9.69
C PHE A 101 23.18 -8.40 -11.00
N ASP A 102 24.50 -8.18 -10.98
CA ASP A 102 25.26 -7.87 -12.18
C ASP A 102 25.38 -9.02 -13.16
N SER A 103 25.62 -10.21 -12.62
CA SER A 103 25.80 -11.46 -13.37
C SER A 103 24.49 -12.19 -13.65
N SER A 104 23.40 -11.85 -12.96
CA SER A 104 22.12 -12.54 -13.13
C SER A 104 21.50 -12.30 -14.50
N VAL A 105 21.15 -13.39 -15.18
CA VAL A 105 20.33 -13.39 -16.40
C VAL A 105 18.85 -13.62 -16.10
N VAL A 106 18.51 -13.97 -14.86
CA VAL A 106 17.15 -14.32 -14.41
C VAL A 106 16.49 -13.14 -13.69
N LEU A 107 17.24 -12.44 -12.85
CA LEU A 107 16.74 -11.33 -12.07
C LEU A 107 16.94 -10.01 -12.82
N SER A 108 15.86 -9.23 -12.88
CA SER A 108 15.93 -7.82 -13.25
C SER A 108 16.60 -7.01 -12.14
N LYS A 109 17.42 -6.02 -12.50
CA LYS A 109 18.09 -5.12 -11.55
C LYS A 109 17.07 -4.12 -10.95
N PRO A 110 16.68 -4.23 -9.66
CA PRO A 110 15.70 -3.31 -9.06
C PRO A 110 16.29 -1.90 -8.87
N GLU A 111 15.44 -0.88 -8.73
CA GLU A 111 15.92 0.49 -8.47
C GLU A 111 16.75 0.60 -7.18
N GLY A 112 16.34 -0.09 -6.11
CA GLY A 112 17.11 -0.16 -4.87
C GLY A 112 18.53 -0.67 -5.07
N TYR A 113 18.74 -1.66 -5.95
CA TYR A 113 20.08 -2.13 -6.30
C TYR A 113 20.90 -1.05 -7.02
N LYS A 114 20.31 -0.32 -7.97
CA LYS A 114 21.02 0.71 -8.74
C LYS A 114 21.50 1.85 -7.85
N VAL A 115 20.72 2.19 -6.83
CA VAL A 115 21.12 3.18 -5.81
C VAL A 115 22.42 2.76 -5.14
N TRP A 116 22.48 1.53 -4.64
CA TRP A 116 23.67 1.03 -3.95
C TRP A 116 24.87 0.88 -4.89
N ARG A 117 24.65 0.35 -6.09
CA ARG A 117 25.66 0.20 -7.13
C ARG A 117 26.22 1.54 -7.62
N ASP A 118 25.37 2.39 -8.18
CA ASP A 118 25.78 3.54 -8.99
C ASP A 118 26.12 4.75 -8.11
N GLN A 119 25.50 4.83 -6.92
CA GLN A 119 25.73 5.91 -5.97
C GLN A 119 26.74 5.49 -4.89
N ALA A 120 27.33 4.29 -5.01
CA ALA A 120 28.46 3.83 -4.19
C ALA A 120 28.21 3.99 -2.68
N VAL A 121 27.00 3.65 -2.22
CA VAL A 121 26.58 3.82 -0.84
C VAL A 121 27.50 3.00 0.07
N GLY A 122 28.27 3.68 0.91
CA GLY A 122 29.18 3.04 1.87
C GLY A 122 30.51 2.57 1.28
N MET A 123 30.83 2.92 0.03
CA MET A 123 32.11 2.56 -0.60
C MET A 123 33.16 3.66 -0.42
N GLU A 124 34.44 3.27 -0.38
CA GLU A 124 35.56 4.20 -0.31
C GLU A 124 35.58 5.11 -1.56
N GLY A 125 35.63 6.43 -1.36
CA GLY A 125 35.66 7.41 -2.44
C GLY A 125 34.29 7.89 -2.95
N GLN A 126 33.18 7.60 -2.25
CA GLN A 126 31.86 8.14 -2.59
C GLN A 126 31.89 9.68 -2.68
N THR A 127 31.47 10.23 -3.82
CA THR A 127 31.44 11.68 -4.03
C THR A 127 30.27 12.34 -3.30
N LYS A 128 30.36 13.64 -3.02
CA LYS A 128 29.25 14.42 -2.42
C LYS A 128 27.96 14.37 -3.25
N LEU A 129 28.08 14.32 -4.59
CA LEU A 129 26.92 14.23 -5.47
C LEU A 129 26.25 12.85 -5.35
N GLN A 130 27.04 11.78 -5.31
CA GLN A 130 26.52 10.43 -5.09
C GLN A 130 25.86 10.29 -3.72
N GLN A 131 26.47 10.83 -2.66
CA GLN A 131 25.87 10.87 -1.33
C GLN A 131 24.53 11.63 -1.33
N ALA A 132 24.50 12.82 -1.94
CA ALA A 132 23.26 13.60 -2.07
C ALA A 132 22.19 12.88 -2.89
N GLN A 133 22.59 12.13 -3.93
CA GLN A 133 21.66 11.30 -4.70
C GLN A 133 21.06 10.18 -3.83
N ALA A 134 21.86 9.52 -3.00
CA ALA A 134 21.41 8.44 -2.12
C ALA A 134 20.48 8.97 -1.02
N ASP A 135 20.80 10.14 -0.48
CA ASP A 135 19.94 10.85 0.46
C ASP A 135 18.61 11.24 -0.19
N HIS A 136 18.66 11.74 -1.43
CA HIS A 136 17.45 12.04 -2.16
C HIS A 136 16.61 10.79 -2.39
N TRP A 137 17.20 9.63 -2.76
CA TRP A 137 16.45 8.39 -2.91
C TRP A 137 15.74 7.98 -1.61
N PHE A 138 16.43 8.01 -0.48
CA PHE A 138 15.84 7.73 0.83
C PHE A 138 14.65 8.65 1.12
N ALA A 139 14.77 9.95 0.86
CA ALA A 139 13.67 10.90 1.01
C ALA A 139 12.56 10.67 -0.04
N TRP A 140 12.93 10.34 -1.28
CA TRP A 140 12.03 10.11 -2.40
C TRP A 140 11.11 8.92 -2.15
N GLN A 141 11.60 7.86 -1.48
CA GLN A 141 10.79 6.72 -1.06
C GLN A 141 9.58 7.14 -0.19
N ARG A 142 9.69 8.21 0.60
CA ARG A 142 8.59 8.74 1.45
C ARG A 142 7.55 9.53 0.66
N LEU A 143 7.82 9.83 -0.60
CA LEU A 143 6.90 10.46 -1.54
C LEU A 143 6.38 9.46 -2.58
N ASN A 144 7.22 8.53 -3.03
CA ASN A 144 6.97 7.78 -4.25
C ASN A 144 7.29 6.27 -4.12
N GLY A 145 7.81 5.84 -2.98
CA GLY A 145 8.00 4.43 -2.65
C GLY A 145 6.73 3.82 -2.06
N VAL A 146 6.90 2.75 -1.29
CA VAL A 146 5.80 1.98 -0.68
C VAL A 146 5.18 2.66 0.56
N THR A 147 5.95 3.50 1.27
CA THR A 147 5.56 4.22 2.50
C THR A 147 5.14 5.68 2.26
N ARG A 148 4.78 6.02 1.02
CA ARG A 148 4.33 7.35 0.54
C ARG A 148 3.24 8.09 1.33
N ASN A 149 2.58 7.45 2.29
CA ASN A 149 1.47 8.03 3.06
C ASN A 149 1.85 8.54 4.45
N LEU A 150 3.10 8.33 4.90
CA LEU A 150 3.53 8.70 6.24
C LEU A 150 3.98 10.16 6.41
N ILE A 151 4.59 10.73 5.38
CA ILE A 151 5.23 12.05 5.49
C ILE A 151 4.19 13.16 5.78
N LYS A 152 4.50 13.99 6.78
CA LYS A 152 3.67 15.12 7.23
C LYS A 152 4.51 16.40 7.37
N ARG A 153 3.89 17.55 7.13
CA ARG A 153 4.54 18.86 7.29
C ARG A 153 4.67 19.22 8.77
N VAL A 154 5.84 19.70 9.18
CA VAL A 154 6.06 20.31 10.50
C VAL A 154 5.44 21.71 10.49
N LYS A 155 4.51 21.99 11.43
CA LYS A 155 3.66 23.19 11.36
C LYS A 155 4.05 24.31 12.32
N ILE A 156 4.54 23.99 13.52
CA ILE A 156 4.70 24.96 14.60
C ILE A 156 6.13 24.89 15.15
N ILE A 157 6.48 23.76 15.74
CA ILE A 157 7.80 23.51 16.34
C ILE A 157 8.41 22.24 15.79
N ILE A 158 9.74 22.16 15.82
CA ILE A 158 10.48 20.93 15.55
C ILE A 158 10.02 19.82 16.53
N PRO A 159 9.95 18.54 16.11
CA PRO A 159 9.62 17.45 17.01
C PRO A 159 10.55 17.44 18.25
N PRO A 160 10.02 17.15 19.46
CA PRO A 160 10.78 17.20 20.71
C PRO A 160 12.10 16.43 20.69
N GLN A 161 12.14 15.32 19.94
CA GLN A 161 13.30 14.45 19.75
C GLN A 161 14.53 15.18 19.20
N PHE A 162 14.34 16.32 18.50
CA PHE A 162 15.42 17.07 17.89
C PHE A 162 15.69 18.44 18.54
N GLN A 163 14.90 18.85 19.55
CA GLN A 163 15.01 20.19 20.13
C GLN A 163 16.40 20.46 20.73
N GLN A 164 16.98 19.48 21.42
CA GLN A 164 18.29 19.63 22.07
C GLN A 164 19.44 19.76 21.06
N VAL A 165 19.25 19.27 19.83
CA VAL A 165 20.25 19.28 18.77
C VAL A 165 19.89 20.22 17.62
N GLU A 166 18.87 21.07 17.80
CA GLU A 166 18.37 21.98 16.76
C GLU A 166 19.49 22.86 16.20
N HIS A 167 20.22 23.56 17.08
CA HIS A 167 21.37 24.38 16.66
C HIS A 167 22.50 23.58 16.04
N PHE A 168 22.71 22.33 16.44
CA PHE A 168 23.70 21.46 15.80
C PHE A 168 23.28 21.16 14.34
N ILE A 169 22.01 20.81 14.13
CA ILE A 169 21.45 20.56 12.80
C ILE A 169 21.54 21.81 11.92
N GLU A 170 21.13 22.97 12.44
CA GLU A 170 21.14 24.25 11.70
C GLU A 170 22.53 24.64 11.20
N ASN A 171 23.56 24.40 12.00
CA ASN A 171 24.92 24.83 11.69
C ASN A 171 25.71 23.85 10.81
N ASN A 172 25.36 22.56 10.82
CA ASN A 172 26.19 21.53 10.18
C ASN A 172 25.51 20.82 9.00
N HIS A 173 24.20 21.02 8.78
CA HIS A 173 23.48 20.24 7.79
C HIS A 173 23.52 20.83 6.35
N PRO A 174 23.95 20.05 5.32
CA PRO A 174 24.20 20.57 3.97
C PRO A 174 22.95 21.08 3.24
N TYR A 175 21.76 20.57 3.58
CA TYR A 175 20.52 20.87 2.83
C TYR A 175 19.70 22.03 3.43
N LEU A 176 20.09 22.57 4.60
CA LEU A 176 19.39 23.71 5.19
C LEU A 176 19.76 25.05 4.53
N GLY A 177 20.93 25.15 3.89
CA GLY A 177 21.29 26.32 3.06
C GLY A 177 21.26 27.64 3.83
N LYS A 178 21.93 27.70 5.00
CA LYS A 178 21.95 28.83 5.97
C LYS A 178 20.59 29.19 6.59
N ARG A 179 19.52 28.45 6.29
CA ARG A 179 18.20 28.66 6.90
C ARG A 179 18.15 28.03 8.29
N THR A 180 17.48 28.68 9.22
CA THR A 180 17.09 28.08 10.49
C THR A 180 15.94 27.10 10.30
N ILE A 181 15.73 26.20 11.26
CA ILE A 181 14.58 25.30 11.30
C ILE A 181 13.28 26.12 11.34
N ALA A 182 13.25 27.19 12.14
CA ALA A 182 12.11 28.11 12.19
C ALA A 182 11.78 28.73 10.83
N GLN A 183 12.80 29.16 10.07
CA GLN A 183 12.62 29.65 8.70
C GLN A 183 12.05 28.56 7.78
N CYS A 184 12.59 27.33 7.86
CA CYS A 184 12.09 26.21 7.07
C CYS A 184 10.62 25.86 7.39
N ILE A 185 10.19 25.98 8.66
CA ILE A 185 8.79 25.82 9.07
C ILE A 185 7.91 26.93 8.47
N GLN A 186 8.34 28.19 8.57
CA GLN A 186 7.63 29.35 8.03
C GLN A 186 7.45 29.25 6.51
N GLU A 187 8.49 28.81 5.80
CA GLU A 187 8.48 28.54 4.37
C GLU A 187 7.66 27.30 3.97
N LYS A 188 7.21 26.49 4.94
CA LYS A 188 6.50 25.21 4.73
C LYS A 188 7.38 24.17 4.02
N HIS A 189 8.69 24.22 4.28
CA HIS A 189 9.71 23.37 3.68
C HIS A 189 10.21 22.25 4.60
N LEU A 190 9.77 22.20 5.87
CA LEU A 190 10.16 21.16 6.83
C LEU A 190 9.08 20.08 7.00
N PHE A 191 9.48 18.81 6.96
CA PHE A 191 8.62 17.63 7.02
C PHE A 191 9.18 16.59 7.98
N SER A 192 8.33 15.67 8.42
CA SER A 192 8.75 14.51 9.21
C SER A 192 8.02 13.24 8.82
N VAL A 193 8.67 12.11 9.08
CA VAL A 193 8.05 10.79 9.22
C VAL A 193 8.31 10.32 10.64
N ASP A 194 7.25 9.87 11.30
CA ASP A 194 7.22 9.69 12.75
C ASP A 194 6.55 8.34 13.06
N LEU A 195 7.38 7.37 13.43
CA LEU A 195 6.99 6.02 13.81
C LEU A 195 7.24 5.78 15.31
N THR A 196 7.35 6.83 16.13
CA THR A 196 7.67 6.65 17.57
C THR A 196 6.55 5.95 18.34
N ASN A 197 5.31 6.07 17.85
CA ASN A 197 4.14 5.39 18.42
C ASN A 197 3.71 4.17 17.59
N PHE A 198 4.55 3.76 16.64
CA PHE A 198 4.26 2.62 15.79
C PHE A 198 4.29 1.31 16.57
N VAL A 199 5.18 1.18 17.55
CA VAL A 199 5.26 0.02 18.43
C VAL A 199 5.18 0.46 19.88
N THR A 200 4.46 -0.28 20.71
CA THR A 200 4.30 -0.02 22.15
C THR A 200 5.22 -0.91 22.99
N ALA A 201 5.50 -0.50 24.23
CA ALA A 201 6.37 -1.26 25.13
C ALA A 201 5.78 -2.66 25.39
N GLY A 202 6.57 -3.70 25.15
CA GLY A 202 6.16 -5.12 25.30
C GLY A 202 5.68 -5.79 24.02
N GLU A 203 5.51 -5.05 22.91
CA GLU A 203 5.25 -5.60 21.57
C GLU A 203 6.54 -5.98 20.81
N LEU A 204 7.69 -6.06 21.47
CA LEU A 204 8.98 -6.39 20.82
C LEU A 204 9.76 -7.44 21.61
N PRO A 205 10.71 -8.14 20.94
CA PRO A 205 11.78 -8.85 21.63
C PRO A 205 12.49 -7.92 22.64
N ALA A 206 13.17 -8.48 23.64
CA ALA A 206 13.74 -7.81 24.82
C ALA A 206 14.83 -6.72 24.58
N VAL A 207 14.90 -6.14 23.38
CA VAL A 207 15.78 -5.02 22.99
C VAL A 207 15.01 -3.70 23.10
N ALA A 208 15.74 -2.58 23.29
CA ALA A 208 15.13 -1.25 23.27
C ALA A 208 14.29 -1.06 21.99
N PRO A 209 13.02 -0.58 22.09
CA PRO A 209 12.14 -0.49 20.94
C PRO A 209 12.71 0.47 19.90
N ILE A 210 12.94 -0.04 18.68
CA ILE A 210 13.24 0.80 17.52
C ILE A 210 11.94 1.51 17.15
N ALA A 211 11.89 2.81 17.42
CA ALA A 211 10.70 3.64 17.30
C ALA A 211 11.10 4.96 16.63
N PRO A 212 11.35 4.95 15.30
CA PRO A 212 12.16 5.98 14.68
C PRO A 212 11.36 7.22 14.28
N ILE A 213 12.04 8.36 14.18
CA ILE A 213 11.53 9.61 13.60
C ILE A 213 12.62 10.25 12.74
N ALA A 214 12.24 10.80 11.59
CA ALA A 214 13.13 11.48 10.66
C ALA A 214 12.58 12.85 10.23
N LEU A 215 13.50 13.79 10.02
CA LEU A 215 13.26 15.12 9.48
C LEU A 215 13.72 15.21 8.03
N PHE A 216 12.97 15.97 7.25
CA PHE A 216 13.25 16.22 5.84
C PHE A 216 13.03 17.69 5.49
N VAL A 217 13.80 18.22 4.54
CA VAL A 217 13.69 19.59 4.06
C VAL A 217 13.63 19.66 2.54
N ILE A 218 12.97 20.69 2.00
CA ILE A 218 13.08 21.03 0.58
C ILE A 218 14.36 21.83 0.33
N PHE A 219 15.22 21.28 -0.53
CA PHE A 219 16.46 21.89 -0.98
C PHE A 219 16.60 21.72 -2.49
N ASN A 220 16.80 22.81 -3.23
CA ASN A 220 16.85 22.82 -4.70
C ASN A 220 15.69 22.04 -5.35
N ASN A 221 14.46 22.28 -4.86
CA ASN A 221 13.23 21.63 -5.34
C ASN A 221 13.18 20.09 -5.16
N ARG A 222 14.06 19.52 -4.34
CA ARG A 222 14.06 18.10 -3.95
C ARG A 222 13.81 17.96 -2.46
N LEU A 223 13.14 16.88 -2.06
CA LEU A 223 13.08 16.49 -0.65
C LEU A 223 14.41 15.81 -0.28
N MET A 224 15.00 16.25 0.82
CA MET A 224 16.26 15.73 1.33
C MET A 224 16.14 15.40 2.83
N PRO A 225 16.75 14.30 3.31
CA PRO A 225 16.75 13.95 4.73
C PRO A 225 17.67 14.89 5.52
N VAL A 226 17.33 15.16 6.77
CA VAL A 226 18.04 16.11 7.63
C VAL A 226 18.67 15.42 8.84
N ALA A 227 17.84 14.74 9.61
CA ALA A 227 18.24 14.08 10.83
C ALA A 227 17.26 12.95 11.13
N MET A 228 17.70 11.95 11.87
CA MET A 228 16.81 10.92 12.40
C MET A 228 17.22 10.47 13.79
N GLN A 229 16.26 9.95 14.55
CA GLN A 229 16.48 9.28 15.83
C GLN A 229 15.79 7.93 15.74
N LEU A 230 16.51 6.84 16.08
CA LEU A 230 15.99 5.48 15.97
C LEU A 230 15.33 4.99 17.26
N VAL A 231 15.92 5.35 18.40
CA VAL A 231 15.45 4.98 19.74
C VAL A 231 15.12 6.25 20.50
N GLN A 232 13.98 6.26 21.19
CA GLN A 232 13.53 7.43 21.95
C GLN A 232 14.58 7.85 22.98
N GLY A 233 15.02 9.11 22.93
CA GLY A 233 16.06 9.63 23.83
C GLY A 233 17.48 9.18 23.50
N GLY A 234 17.66 8.41 22.43
CA GLY A 234 18.95 7.97 21.92
C GLY A 234 19.63 9.01 21.01
N GLN A 235 20.69 8.57 20.33
CA GLN A 235 21.48 9.38 19.41
C GLN A 235 20.63 9.94 18.26
N VAL A 236 20.93 11.17 17.86
CA VAL A 236 20.45 11.77 16.60
C VAL A 236 21.53 11.58 15.54
N TYR A 237 21.13 11.00 14.42
CA TYR A 237 21.95 10.71 13.26
C TYR A 237 21.79 11.81 12.21
N THR A 238 22.89 12.24 11.60
CA THR A 238 22.93 13.19 10.49
C THR A 238 23.82 12.65 9.35
N PRO A 239 23.72 13.17 8.11
CA PRO A 239 24.56 12.73 7.00
C PRO A 239 26.06 13.01 7.13
N GLU A 240 26.54 13.59 8.23
CA GLU A 240 27.96 13.92 8.44
C GLU A 240 28.85 12.68 8.61
N ASN A 241 28.37 11.68 9.36
CA ASN A 241 29.07 10.40 9.48
C ASN A 241 28.40 9.38 8.55
N LEU A 242 29.01 9.16 7.39
CA LEU A 242 28.43 8.35 6.32
C LEU A 242 28.08 6.92 6.76
N SER A 243 28.98 6.24 7.47
CA SER A 243 28.77 4.84 7.88
C SER A 243 27.54 4.71 8.78
N ILE A 244 27.52 5.48 9.88
CA ILE A 244 26.44 5.46 10.87
C ILE A 244 25.13 5.98 10.23
N TRP A 245 25.23 6.93 9.30
CA TRP A 245 24.07 7.44 8.57
C TRP A 245 23.42 6.38 7.67
N ILE A 246 24.22 5.59 6.96
CA ILE A 246 23.72 4.52 6.10
C ILE A 246 23.01 3.46 6.95
N GLU A 247 23.64 3.04 8.04
CA GLU A 247 23.05 2.08 8.97
C GLU A 247 21.73 2.60 9.54
N ALA A 248 21.69 3.87 9.98
CA ALA A 248 20.46 4.45 10.52
C ALA A 248 19.33 4.48 9.49
N ARG A 249 19.63 4.74 8.21
CA ARG A 249 18.64 4.65 7.13
C ARG A 249 18.10 3.23 6.96
N MET A 250 18.94 2.20 7.11
CA MET A 250 18.52 0.80 7.02
C MET A 250 17.56 0.43 8.15
N TRP A 251 17.92 0.75 9.40
CA TRP A 251 17.02 0.54 10.55
C TRP A 251 15.71 1.30 10.43
N PHE A 252 15.75 2.53 9.94
CA PHE A 252 14.53 3.29 9.66
C PHE A 252 13.68 2.59 8.59
N ASN A 253 14.28 2.17 7.48
CA ASN A 253 13.58 1.48 6.39
C ASN A 253 12.98 0.14 6.86
N MET A 254 13.63 -0.58 7.78
CA MET A 254 13.07 -1.80 8.38
C MET A 254 11.75 -1.52 9.11
N MET A 255 11.72 -0.48 9.94
CA MET A 255 10.50 -0.11 10.65
C MET A 255 9.40 0.38 9.69
N GLU A 256 9.80 1.08 8.63
CA GLU A 256 8.89 1.46 7.56
C GLU A 256 8.35 0.25 6.78
N ALA A 257 9.15 -0.79 6.57
CA ALA A 257 8.71 -2.04 5.96
C ALA A 257 7.59 -2.69 6.77
N HIS A 258 7.73 -2.74 8.09
CA HIS A 258 6.67 -3.24 8.96
C HIS A 258 5.41 -2.40 8.93
N TYR A 259 5.53 -1.07 8.87
CA TYR A 259 4.36 -0.22 8.70
C TYR A 259 3.70 -0.47 7.35
N HIS A 260 4.49 -0.57 6.28
CA HIS A 260 3.99 -0.80 4.94
C HIS A 260 3.25 -2.13 4.83
N GLU A 261 3.90 -3.25 5.13
CA GLU A 261 3.36 -4.60 4.95
C GLU A 261 2.17 -4.85 5.87
N SER A 262 2.25 -4.45 7.15
CA SER A 262 1.19 -4.71 8.12
C SER A 262 -0.01 -3.81 7.87
N ILE A 263 0.19 -2.50 7.82
CA ILE A 263 -0.89 -1.51 7.85
C ILE A 263 -1.35 -1.18 6.45
N THR A 264 -0.49 -0.57 5.64
CA THR A 264 -0.93 0.03 4.37
C THR A 264 -1.21 -0.98 3.27
N HIS A 265 -0.59 -2.15 3.36
CA HIS A 265 -0.75 -3.24 2.39
C HIS A 265 -1.72 -4.28 2.94
N PHE A 266 -1.27 -5.21 3.78
CA PHE A 266 -2.08 -6.36 4.17
C PHE A 266 -3.37 -5.96 4.93
N GLY A 267 -3.26 -5.15 5.98
CA GLY A 267 -4.40 -4.79 6.81
C GLY A 267 -5.49 -4.01 6.08
N PHE A 268 -5.13 -2.90 5.42
CA PHE A 268 -6.11 -1.93 4.90
C PHE A 268 -6.28 -1.90 3.38
N THR A 269 -5.60 -2.77 2.62
CA THR A 269 -6.05 -3.17 1.28
C THR A 269 -6.64 -4.57 1.33
N HIS A 270 -5.85 -5.61 1.65
CA HIS A 270 -6.29 -7.01 1.55
C HIS A 270 -7.43 -7.36 2.51
N LEU A 271 -7.18 -7.29 3.82
CA LEU A 271 -8.13 -7.79 4.83
C LEU A 271 -9.40 -6.94 4.88
N LEU A 272 -9.25 -5.62 4.92
CA LEU A 272 -10.40 -4.72 4.97
C LEU A 272 -11.31 -4.88 3.75
N MET A 273 -10.76 -4.94 2.54
CA MET A 273 -11.57 -5.08 1.33
C MET A 273 -12.18 -6.49 1.17
N ASP A 274 -11.56 -7.52 1.76
CA ASP A 274 -12.15 -8.87 1.81
C ASP A 274 -13.50 -8.84 2.53
N GLY A 275 -13.54 -8.25 3.73
CA GLY A 275 -14.75 -8.08 4.53
C GLY A 275 -15.80 -7.23 3.80
N VAL A 276 -15.38 -6.13 3.15
CA VAL A 276 -16.27 -5.30 2.34
C VAL A 276 -16.87 -6.10 1.18
N SER A 277 -16.08 -6.91 0.49
CA SER A 277 -16.54 -7.80 -0.58
C SER A 277 -17.57 -8.80 -0.06
N VAL A 278 -17.32 -9.43 1.08
CA VAL A 278 -18.29 -10.33 1.73
C VAL A 278 -19.61 -9.61 1.99
N CYS A 279 -19.57 -8.40 2.55
CA CYS A 279 -20.77 -7.59 2.76
C CYS A 279 -21.48 -7.24 1.44
N MET A 280 -20.75 -6.87 0.39
CA MET A 280 -21.33 -6.61 -0.93
C MET A 280 -22.08 -7.84 -1.45
N HIS A 281 -21.45 -9.02 -1.43
CA HIS A 281 -22.06 -10.26 -1.90
C HIS A 281 -23.31 -10.66 -1.08
N ARG A 282 -23.32 -10.40 0.22
CA ARG A 282 -24.43 -10.78 1.12
C ARG A 282 -25.64 -9.84 1.04
N PHE A 283 -25.42 -8.56 0.73
CA PHE A 283 -26.46 -7.54 0.90
C PHE A 283 -26.83 -6.78 -0.37
N LEU A 284 -26.06 -6.92 -1.45
CA LEU A 284 -26.43 -6.43 -2.77
C LEU A 284 -26.73 -7.61 -3.70
N SER A 285 -27.92 -7.60 -4.30
CA SER A 285 -28.30 -8.61 -5.27
C SER A 285 -27.38 -8.56 -6.49
N ASP A 286 -27.14 -9.69 -7.14
CA ASP A 286 -26.51 -9.73 -8.46
C ASP A 286 -27.31 -9.00 -9.55
N ARG A 287 -28.51 -8.48 -9.24
CA ARG A 287 -29.33 -7.60 -10.10
C ARG A 287 -29.14 -6.11 -9.79
N HIS A 288 -28.43 -5.79 -8.71
CA HIS A 288 -28.24 -4.44 -8.22
C HIS A 288 -27.18 -3.68 -9.03
N PRO A 289 -27.41 -2.43 -9.44
CA PRO A 289 -26.43 -1.67 -10.22
C PRO A 289 -25.10 -1.47 -9.50
N ILE A 290 -25.12 -1.22 -8.18
CA ILE A 290 -23.89 -1.08 -7.38
C ILE A 290 -23.12 -2.38 -7.25
N TYR A 291 -23.80 -3.54 -7.21
CA TYR A 291 -23.11 -4.84 -7.27
C TYR A 291 -22.33 -4.97 -8.58
N LYS A 292 -22.92 -4.58 -9.72
CA LYS A 292 -22.24 -4.61 -11.03
C LYS A 292 -21.05 -3.67 -11.11
N LEU A 293 -21.15 -2.50 -10.48
CA LEU A 293 -20.07 -1.52 -10.41
C LEU A 293 -18.87 -2.05 -9.63
N LEU A 294 -19.11 -2.62 -8.45
CA LEU A 294 -18.04 -3.03 -7.52
C LEU A 294 -17.44 -4.40 -7.82
N HIS A 295 -18.22 -5.35 -8.34
CA HIS A 295 -17.77 -6.74 -8.56
C HIS A 295 -16.46 -6.89 -9.37
N PRO A 296 -16.18 -6.15 -10.47
CA PRO A 296 -14.87 -6.25 -11.13
C PRO A 296 -13.68 -5.87 -10.23
N HIS A 297 -13.91 -5.08 -9.17
CA HIS A 297 -12.88 -4.60 -8.24
C HIS A 297 -12.61 -5.56 -7.08
N PHE A 298 -13.38 -6.64 -6.95
CA PHE A 298 -13.17 -7.72 -5.98
C PHE A 298 -12.66 -9.02 -6.61
N HIS A 299 -12.43 -9.02 -7.94
CA HIS A 299 -12.04 -10.23 -8.65
C HIS A 299 -10.75 -10.83 -8.09
N TYR A 300 -10.80 -12.12 -7.71
CA TYR A 300 -9.70 -12.92 -7.15
C TYR A 300 -9.25 -12.55 -5.73
N MET A 301 -9.81 -11.50 -5.12
CA MET A 301 -9.40 -10.99 -3.80
C MET A 301 -9.49 -12.07 -2.71
N HIS A 302 -10.63 -12.77 -2.64
CA HIS A 302 -10.84 -13.81 -1.64
C HIS A 302 -9.81 -14.95 -1.75
N PHE A 303 -9.45 -15.34 -2.97
CA PHE A 303 -8.52 -16.44 -3.19
C PHE A 303 -7.08 -16.06 -2.85
N ILE A 304 -6.64 -14.87 -3.24
CA ILE A 304 -5.30 -14.42 -2.89
C ILE A 304 -5.14 -14.23 -1.38
N ASN A 305 -6.17 -13.71 -0.72
CA ASN A 305 -6.12 -13.49 0.72
C ASN A 305 -5.93 -14.80 1.49
N GLU A 306 -6.67 -15.86 1.16
CA GLU A 306 -6.44 -17.19 1.77
C GLU A 306 -5.02 -17.73 1.49
N LEU A 307 -4.50 -17.52 0.27
CA LEU A 307 -3.14 -17.93 -0.05
C LEU A 307 -2.11 -17.15 0.78
N ALA A 308 -2.30 -15.84 0.97
CA ALA A 308 -1.47 -14.99 1.80
C ALA A 308 -1.48 -15.45 3.27
N LEU A 309 -2.64 -15.82 3.82
CA LEU A 309 -2.71 -16.41 5.16
C LEU A 309 -1.83 -17.67 5.25
N SER A 310 -2.09 -18.66 4.40
CA SER A 310 -1.43 -19.97 4.48
C SER A 310 0.06 -20.00 4.12
N LYS A 311 0.58 -18.95 3.45
CA LYS A 311 1.97 -18.90 2.96
C LYS A 311 2.81 -17.80 3.57
N LEU A 312 2.20 -16.69 3.98
CA LEU A 312 2.92 -15.52 4.47
C LEU A 312 2.72 -15.34 5.97
N VAL A 313 1.48 -15.41 6.45
CA VAL A 313 1.12 -14.92 7.80
C VAL A 313 0.98 -16.03 8.84
N GLU A 314 0.49 -17.22 8.48
CA GLU A 314 0.40 -18.32 9.45
C GLU A 314 1.77 -18.73 9.99
N PRO A 315 1.84 -19.35 11.19
CA PRO A 315 3.09 -19.69 11.85
C PRO A 315 4.09 -20.42 10.94
N GLY A 316 5.31 -19.88 10.87
CA GLY A 316 6.39 -20.40 10.00
C GLY A 316 6.31 -19.97 8.53
N GLY A 317 5.36 -19.09 8.18
CA GLY A 317 5.30 -18.40 6.89
C GLY A 317 6.41 -17.37 6.71
N PHE A 318 6.38 -16.64 5.58
CA PHE A 318 7.37 -15.61 5.25
C PHE A 318 7.53 -14.55 6.35
N VAL A 319 6.44 -14.09 6.95
CA VAL A 319 6.49 -13.05 8.00
C VAL A 319 7.27 -13.51 9.23
N ASP A 320 7.17 -14.79 9.60
CA ASP A 320 7.93 -15.30 10.75
C ASP A 320 9.41 -15.57 10.44
N ARG A 321 9.72 -15.85 9.17
CA ARG A 321 11.05 -16.29 8.74
C ARG A 321 11.95 -15.15 8.27
N ASP A 322 11.38 -14.17 7.59
CA ASP A 322 12.12 -13.20 6.77
C ASP A 322 11.84 -11.73 7.16
N MET A 323 11.05 -11.50 8.21
CA MET A 323 10.70 -10.17 8.72
C MET A 323 11.07 -10.06 10.21
N PHE A 324 11.48 -8.87 10.67
CA PHE A 324 11.85 -8.66 12.08
C PHE A 324 10.64 -8.80 13.04
N PHE A 325 9.45 -8.38 12.61
CA PHE A 325 8.18 -8.66 13.28
C PHE A 325 7.57 -9.94 12.77
N ASN A 326 7.40 -10.90 13.68
CA ASN A 326 6.59 -12.09 13.46
C ASN A 326 5.10 -11.77 13.25
N HIS A 327 4.32 -12.79 12.89
CA HIS A 327 2.89 -12.66 12.60
C HIS A 327 2.06 -12.11 13.76
N VAL A 328 2.38 -12.43 15.02
CA VAL A 328 1.68 -11.91 16.20
C VAL A 328 1.81 -10.39 16.26
N HIS A 329 3.03 -9.86 16.11
CA HIS A 329 3.27 -8.41 16.09
C HIS A 329 2.55 -7.73 14.93
N VAL A 330 2.65 -8.28 13.71
CA VAL A 330 1.96 -7.75 12.51
C VAL A 330 0.45 -7.66 12.74
N LEU A 331 -0.16 -8.69 13.32
CA LEU A 331 -1.60 -8.70 13.61
C LEU A 331 -1.96 -7.71 14.71
N SER A 332 -1.17 -7.61 15.80
CA SER A 332 -1.39 -6.61 16.85
C SER A 332 -1.40 -5.18 16.30
N LEU A 333 -0.48 -4.87 15.37
CA LEU A 333 -0.43 -3.58 14.68
C LEU A 333 -1.73 -3.31 13.90
N ILE A 334 -2.20 -4.30 13.12
CA ILE A 334 -3.44 -4.19 12.34
C ILE A 334 -4.64 -3.96 13.26
N ALA A 335 -4.77 -4.76 14.33
CA ALA A 335 -5.86 -4.66 15.29
C ALA A 335 -5.91 -3.28 15.94
N ARG A 336 -4.77 -2.77 16.40
CA ARG A 336 -4.66 -1.45 17.03
C ARG A 336 -4.99 -0.31 16.06
N GLU A 337 -4.51 -0.39 14.83
CA GLU A 337 -4.79 0.63 13.83
C GLU A 337 -6.27 0.62 13.42
N ASN A 338 -6.89 -0.56 13.31
CA ASN A 338 -8.29 -0.69 12.87
C ASN A 338 -9.29 -0.07 13.87
N VAL A 339 -8.94 -0.02 15.16
CA VAL A 339 -9.74 0.67 16.19
C VAL A 339 -9.68 2.19 16.03
N ASN A 340 -8.52 2.74 15.70
CA ASN A 340 -8.27 4.18 15.67
C ASN A 340 -8.52 4.84 14.30
N ARG A 341 -8.65 4.02 13.26
CA ARG A 341 -8.89 4.46 11.87
C ARG A 341 -10.34 4.87 11.65
N THR A 342 -10.54 5.93 10.86
CA THR A 342 -11.85 6.29 10.30
C THR A 342 -11.79 6.27 8.77
N TYR A 343 -12.85 5.73 8.15
CA TYR A 343 -12.92 5.53 6.71
C TYR A 343 -12.88 6.84 5.92
N ASP A 344 -13.66 7.83 6.33
CA ASP A 344 -13.77 9.16 5.70
C ASP A 344 -12.42 9.86 5.51
N LEU A 345 -11.49 9.65 6.43
CA LEU A 345 -10.17 10.28 6.43
C LEU A 345 -9.13 9.43 5.71
N GLU A 346 -9.07 8.14 6.03
CA GLU A 346 -7.94 7.30 5.63
C GLU A 346 -8.19 6.56 4.29
N ALA A 347 -9.44 6.46 3.83
CA ALA A 347 -9.79 5.97 2.49
C ALA A 347 -9.78 7.10 1.44
N ASN A 348 -9.73 8.37 1.87
CA ASN A 348 -9.79 9.54 1.01
C ASN A 348 -8.41 10.22 0.91
N ILE A 349 -7.72 10.00 -0.21
CA ILE A 349 -6.40 10.60 -0.47
C ILE A 349 -6.41 12.14 -0.36
N ASP A 350 -7.48 12.83 -0.79
CA ASP A 350 -7.58 14.30 -0.68
C ASP A 350 -7.58 14.74 0.79
N ALA A 351 -8.33 14.04 1.63
CA ALA A 351 -8.39 14.29 3.07
C ALA A 351 -7.04 13.99 3.74
N SER A 352 -6.42 12.85 3.41
CA SER A 352 -5.09 12.47 3.90
C SER A 352 -4.01 13.51 3.56
N ILE A 353 -3.93 13.96 2.29
CA ILE A 353 -2.97 14.99 1.84
C ILE A 353 -3.18 16.30 2.61
N LYS A 354 -4.45 16.70 2.80
CA LYS A 354 -4.80 17.92 3.54
C LYS A 354 -4.39 17.83 5.00
N LYS A 355 -4.71 16.72 5.68
CA LYS A 355 -4.33 16.45 7.09
C LYS A 355 -2.81 16.53 7.28
N ARG A 356 -2.07 15.83 6.41
CA ARG A 356 -0.60 15.77 6.42
C ARG A 356 0.06 17.08 5.98
N GLY A 357 -0.65 17.96 5.27
CA GLY A 357 -0.14 19.26 4.84
C GLY A 357 0.84 19.19 3.67
N VAL A 358 0.73 18.15 2.84
CA VAL A 358 1.68 17.78 1.77
C VAL A 358 1.15 18.08 0.36
N LYS A 359 0.18 19.00 0.24
CA LYS A 359 -0.39 19.37 -1.07
C LYS A 359 0.61 20.03 -2.01
N LYS A 360 1.64 20.71 -1.47
CA LYS A 360 2.59 21.54 -2.25
C LYS A 360 4.03 21.03 -2.23
N ILE A 361 4.30 19.86 -1.64
CA ILE A 361 5.66 19.30 -1.67
C ILE A 361 6.06 18.97 -3.13
N PRO A 362 7.21 19.43 -3.61
CA PRO A 362 7.70 19.08 -4.95
C PRO A 362 8.11 17.61 -4.99
N GLY A 363 8.13 17.03 -6.20
CA GLY A 363 8.52 15.64 -6.41
C GLY A 363 7.55 14.59 -5.86
N TYR A 364 6.36 14.96 -5.37
CA TYR A 364 5.36 14.01 -4.86
C TYR A 364 4.52 13.44 -6.01
N LEU A 365 5.14 12.62 -6.85
CA LEU A 365 4.59 12.11 -8.10
C LEU A 365 3.42 11.15 -7.89
N PHE A 366 3.47 10.32 -6.83
CA PHE A 366 2.33 9.48 -6.43
C PHE A 366 1.07 10.32 -6.20
N ARG A 367 1.17 11.44 -5.47
CA ARG A 367 0.03 12.34 -5.21
C ARG A 367 -0.60 12.80 -6.51
N ASP A 368 0.23 13.28 -7.43
CA ASP A 368 -0.26 13.90 -8.66
C ASP A 368 -1.01 12.87 -9.52
N ASP A 369 -0.44 11.67 -9.66
CA ASP A 369 -1.02 10.58 -10.44
C ASP A 369 -2.29 10.01 -9.74
N ALA A 370 -2.23 9.76 -8.43
CA ALA A 370 -3.33 9.21 -7.66
C ALA A 370 -4.53 10.15 -7.59
N LEU A 371 -4.32 11.47 -7.45
CA LEU A 371 -5.40 12.47 -7.50
C LEU A 371 -6.06 12.53 -8.88
N ALA A 372 -5.27 12.46 -9.96
CA ALA A 372 -5.80 12.45 -11.31
C ALA A 372 -6.67 11.21 -11.57
N ILE A 373 -6.21 10.03 -11.17
CA ILE A 373 -6.97 8.77 -11.34
C ILE A 373 -8.19 8.75 -10.43
N ARG A 374 -8.07 9.17 -9.16
CA ARG A 374 -9.23 9.26 -8.25
C ARG A 374 -10.29 10.19 -8.82
N LYS A 375 -9.92 11.32 -9.42
CA LYS A 375 -10.86 12.22 -10.08
C LYS A 375 -11.61 11.52 -11.22
N ALA A 376 -10.92 10.74 -12.05
CA ALA A 376 -11.56 9.96 -13.12
C ALA A 376 -12.50 8.88 -12.56
N ILE A 377 -12.07 8.14 -11.52
CA ILE A 377 -12.93 7.17 -10.81
C ILE A 377 -14.18 7.86 -10.27
N ARG A 378 -14.01 9.00 -9.57
CA ARG A 378 -15.10 9.78 -8.99
C ARG A 378 -16.11 10.21 -10.06
N SER A 379 -15.64 10.74 -11.20
CA SER A 379 -16.51 11.16 -12.30
C SER A 379 -17.32 9.97 -12.86
N PHE A 380 -16.64 8.85 -13.10
CA PHE A 380 -17.30 7.62 -13.55
C PHE A 380 -18.35 7.12 -12.57
N VAL A 381 -18.03 7.08 -11.27
CA VAL A 381 -18.95 6.64 -10.22
C VAL A 381 -20.12 7.60 -10.07
N ASP A 382 -19.89 8.91 -10.18
CA ASP A 382 -20.94 9.93 -10.08
C ASP A 382 -21.95 9.82 -11.24
N GLU A 383 -21.46 9.72 -12.48
CA GLU A 383 -22.30 9.52 -13.66
C GLU A 383 -23.07 8.19 -13.59
N TYR A 384 -22.39 7.11 -13.19
CA TYR A 384 -23.02 5.79 -13.04
C TYR A 384 -24.10 5.81 -11.96
N THR A 385 -23.81 6.40 -10.80
CA THR A 385 -24.75 6.50 -9.68
C THR A 385 -25.93 7.40 -10.03
N THR A 386 -25.69 8.51 -10.72
CA THR A 386 -26.74 9.43 -11.20
C THR A 386 -27.68 8.75 -12.19
N TYR A 387 -27.15 7.89 -13.08
CA TYR A 387 -27.97 7.10 -13.97
C TYR A 387 -28.83 6.06 -13.22
N CYS A 388 -28.28 5.42 -12.19
CA CYS A 388 -28.98 4.39 -11.44
C CYS A 388 -29.99 4.95 -10.43
N TYR A 389 -29.68 6.08 -9.81
CA TYR A 389 -30.45 6.76 -8.78
C TYR A 389 -30.89 8.14 -9.29
N PRO A 390 -32.16 8.30 -9.73
CA PRO A 390 -32.63 9.56 -10.30
C PRO A 390 -32.63 10.73 -9.29
N ASP A 391 -32.76 10.43 -8.00
CA ASP A 391 -32.79 11.40 -6.91
C ASP A 391 -32.27 10.80 -5.59
N ASP A 392 -32.06 11.62 -4.58
CA ASP A 392 -31.59 11.16 -3.26
C ASP A 392 -32.60 10.24 -2.55
N GLN A 393 -33.90 10.42 -2.80
CA GLN A 393 -34.94 9.57 -2.23
C GLN A 393 -34.84 8.13 -2.74
N SER A 394 -34.37 7.92 -3.96
CA SER A 394 -34.12 6.59 -4.50
C SER A 394 -32.96 5.86 -3.79
N VAL A 395 -31.99 6.58 -3.22
CA VAL A 395 -30.93 6.01 -2.37
C VAL A 395 -31.49 5.66 -0.99
N VAL A 396 -32.27 6.57 -0.40
CA VAL A 396 -32.90 6.37 0.92
C VAL A 396 -33.84 5.17 0.93
N LYS A 397 -34.61 4.96 -0.15
CA LYS A 397 -35.58 3.85 -0.29
C LYS A 397 -34.95 2.51 -0.65
N ASP A 398 -33.68 2.50 -1.02
CA ASP A 398 -32.98 1.28 -1.42
C ASP A 398 -32.55 0.47 -0.19
N TRP A 399 -33.37 -0.50 0.21
CA TRP A 399 -33.08 -1.29 1.39
C TRP A 399 -31.83 -2.19 1.26
N GLU A 400 -31.36 -2.50 0.05
CA GLU A 400 -30.13 -3.27 -0.16
C GLU A 400 -28.90 -2.42 0.16
N ILE A 401 -28.84 -1.17 -0.31
CA ILE A 401 -27.71 -0.28 -0.01
C ILE A 401 -27.67 0.10 1.48
N GLN A 402 -28.84 0.28 2.11
CA GLN A 402 -28.91 0.53 3.56
C GLN A 402 -28.47 -0.70 4.36
N ALA A 403 -28.87 -1.91 3.95
CA ALA A 403 -28.42 -3.15 4.58
C ALA A 403 -26.92 -3.39 4.40
N PHE A 404 -26.37 -3.09 3.21
CA PHE A 404 -24.95 -3.16 2.96
C PHE A 404 -24.18 -2.24 3.90
N ARG A 405 -24.58 -0.97 4.02
CA ARG A 405 -24.00 -0.01 4.97
C ARG A 405 -24.05 -0.53 6.40
N LEU A 406 -25.22 -0.99 6.84
CA LEU A 406 -25.44 -1.48 8.20
C LEU A 406 -24.43 -2.57 8.56
N HIS A 407 -24.14 -3.50 7.64
CA HIS A 407 -23.19 -4.59 7.90
C HIS A 407 -21.73 -4.18 7.78
N LEU A 408 -21.41 -3.07 7.10
CA LEU A 408 -20.07 -2.49 7.16
C LEU A 408 -19.78 -1.89 8.54
N ILE A 409 -20.76 -1.22 9.15
CA ILE A 409 -20.59 -0.55 10.46
C ILE A 409 -20.88 -1.46 11.66
N MET A 410 -21.64 -2.55 11.45
CA MET A 410 -21.98 -3.48 12.52
C MET A 410 -20.71 -4.02 13.18
N PRO A 411 -20.66 -4.10 14.53
CA PRO A 411 -19.47 -4.58 15.24
C PRO A 411 -19.02 -5.95 14.75
N ARG A 412 -17.70 -6.15 14.77
CA ARG A 412 -17.08 -7.46 14.54
C ARG A 412 -17.47 -8.43 15.65
N ASN A 413 -17.48 -9.72 15.34
CA ASN A 413 -17.86 -10.76 16.29
C ASN A 413 -17.11 -12.06 15.98
N MET A 414 -16.71 -12.78 17.03
CA MET A 414 -16.04 -14.08 16.92
C MET A 414 -17.00 -15.22 16.54
N ALA A 415 -18.31 -15.07 16.77
CA ALA A 415 -19.27 -16.11 16.43
C ALA A 415 -19.43 -16.25 14.91
N GLU A 416 -19.55 -17.49 14.45
CA GLU A 416 -19.60 -17.81 13.03
C GLU A 416 -20.73 -17.08 12.31
N ASN A 417 -20.43 -16.50 11.14
CA ASN A 417 -21.38 -15.79 10.29
C ASN A 417 -22.19 -14.69 11.02
N SER A 418 -21.62 -14.13 12.08
CA SER A 418 -22.20 -13.05 12.89
C SER A 418 -21.34 -11.80 12.80
N GLY A 419 -21.90 -10.66 13.21
CA GLY A 419 -21.20 -9.38 13.15
C GLY A 419 -21.01 -8.83 11.72
N GLY A 420 -20.32 -7.69 11.64
CA GLY A 420 -19.99 -6.98 10.41
C GLY A 420 -18.51 -6.61 10.35
N CYS A 421 -18.16 -5.65 9.49
CA CYS A 421 -16.78 -5.21 9.34
C CYS A 421 -16.29 -4.29 10.48
N GLY A 422 -17.21 -3.70 11.26
CA GLY A 422 -16.90 -2.75 12.34
C GLY A 422 -16.15 -1.51 11.84
N MET A 423 -16.51 -1.01 10.65
CA MET A 423 -15.86 0.14 10.03
C MET A 423 -16.36 1.45 10.63
N ASN A 424 -15.43 2.27 11.13
CA ASN A 424 -15.74 3.60 11.64
C ASN A 424 -15.77 4.64 10.51
N GLY A 425 -16.61 5.67 10.63
CA GLY A 425 -16.63 6.80 9.69
C GLY A 425 -17.28 6.53 8.33
N ILE A 426 -18.12 5.49 8.21
CA ILE A 426 -18.93 5.27 7.01
C ILE A 426 -20.10 6.28 7.04
N PRO A 427 -20.22 7.17 6.04
CA PRO A 427 -21.27 8.20 6.03
C PRO A 427 -22.65 7.58 5.88
N GLU A 428 -23.70 8.26 6.34
CA GLU A 428 -25.09 7.89 6.05
C GLU A 428 -25.34 7.88 4.53
N PHE A 429 -26.11 6.91 4.05
CA PHE A 429 -26.53 6.86 2.65
C PHE A 429 -27.90 7.52 2.49
N ASP A 430 -27.95 8.80 2.86
CA ASP A 430 -29.11 9.68 2.82
C ASP A 430 -29.26 10.45 1.48
N GLY A 431 -28.31 10.24 0.57
CA GLY A 431 -28.32 10.79 -0.77
C GLY A 431 -27.15 10.31 -1.62
N ARG A 432 -27.10 10.76 -2.88
CA ARG A 432 -26.10 10.29 -3.85
C ARG A 432 -24.70 10.73 -3.51
N LEU A 433 -24.51 11.91 -2.94
CA LEU A 433 -23.19 12.47 -2.67
C LEU A 433 -22.34 11.54 -1.78
N ASN A 434 -22.90 11.11 -0.65
CA ASN A 434 -22.22 10.23 0.30
C ASN A 434 -21.96 8.84 -0.31
N LEU A 435 -22.92 8.31 -1.07
CA LEU A 435 -22.78 7.04 -1.77
C LEU A 435 -21.66 7.10 -2.83
N VAL A 436 -21.60 8.16 -3.63
CA VAL A 436 -20.57 8.36 -4.67
C VAL A 436 -19.18 8.43 -4.04
N GLU A 437 -18.99 9.19 -2.96
CA GLU A 437 -17.69 9.27 -2.27
C GLU A 437 -17.27 7.92 -1.68
N PHE A 438 -18.20 7.21 -1.05
CA PHE A 438 -17.96 5.86 -0.52
C PHE A 438 -17.53 4.89 -1.65
N LEU A 439 -18.29 4.80 -2.73
CA LEU A 439 -17.98 3.89 -3.85
C LEU A 439 -16.66 4.26 -4.55
N THR A 440 -16.38 5.56 -4.68
CA THR A 440 -15.10 6.07 -5.23
C THR A 440 -13.93 5.57 -4.39
N ASN A 441 -14.04 5.65 -3.06
CA ASN A 441 -12.97 5.25 -2.15
C ASN A 441 -12.76 3.73 -2.16
N ILE A 442 -13.82 2.90 -2.25
CA ILE A 442 -13.67 1.44 -2.40
C ILE A 442 -12.91 1.09 -3.70
N ILE A 443 -13.32 1.68 -4.83
CA ILE A 443 -12.64 1.43 -6.12
C ILE A 443 -11.20 1.92 -6.06
N TYR A 444 -10.95 3.10 -5.48
CA TYR A 444 -9.61 3.65 -5.29
C TYR A 444 -8.71 2.71 -4.45
N ILE A 445 -9.21 2.16 -3.33
CA ILE A 445 -8.43 1.24 -2.49
C ILE A 445 -8.08 -0.04 -3.26
N CYS A 446 -9.08 -0.66 -3.90
CA CYS A 446 -8.92 -1.94 -4.59
C CYS A 446 -8.04 -1.85 -5.84
N SER A 447 -7.88 -0.64 -6.40
CA SER A 447 -7.09 -0.40 -7.61
C SER A 447 -5.83 0.41 -7.32
N VAL A 448 -5.96 1.73 -7.19
CA VAL A 448 -4.87 2.71 -7.09
C VAL A 448 -4.02 2.49 -5.85
N GLU A 449 -4.65 2.42 -4.67
CA GLU A 449 -3.93 2.32 -3.39
C GLU A 449 -3.13 1.03 -3.32
N HIS A 450 -3.79 -0.12 -3.57
CA HIS A 450 -3.13 -1.42 -3.65
C HIS A 450 -2.01 -1.42 -4.70
N SER A 451 -2.27 -0.95 -5.93
CA SER A 451 -1.25 -0.95 -7.00
C SER A 451 -0.02 -0.13 -6.61
N ALA A 452 -0.20 1.02 -5.97
CA ALA A 452 0.89 1.89 -5.52
C ALA A 452 1.64 1.35 -4.31
N THR A 453 1.02 0.49 -3.50
CA THR A 453 1.67 -0.13 -2.33
C THR A 453 2.31 -1.48 -2.67
N ASN A 454 1.78 -2.20 -3.67
CA ASN A 454 2.17 -3.57 -3.99
C ASN A 454 3.20 -3.63 -5.13
N PHE A 455 2.93 -3.03 -6.29
CA PHE A 455 3.79 -3.22 -7.47
C PHE A 455 5.19 -2.58 -7.40
N PRO A 456 5.46 -1.55 -6.57
CA PRO A 456 6.82 -1.09 -6.33
C PRO A 456 7.68 -2.03 -5.49
N GLN A 457 7.10 -3.03 -4.81
CA GLN A 457 7.83 -3.86 -3.84
C GLN A 457 9.12 -4.46 -4.40
N TYR A 458 9.09 -5.02 -5.62
CA TYR A 458 10.30 -5.57 -6.22
C TYR A 458 11.40 -4.51 -6.39
N GLU A 459 11.05 -3.30 -6.82
CA GLU A 459 12.02 -2.21 -7.01
C GLU A 459 12.61 -1.69 -5.69
N GLN A 460 11.88 -1.86 -4.59
CA GLN A 460 12.24 -1.34 -3.26
C GLN A 460 12.94 -2.40 -2.40
N TYR A 461 12.38 -3.60 -2.30
CA TYR A 461 12.77 -4.67 -1.38
C TYR A 461 13.70 -5.72 -1.99
N ALA A 462 13.70 -5.92 -3.32
CA ALA A 462 14.49 -7.02 -3.90
C ALA A 462 16.00 -6.79 -3.79
N PHE A 463 16.44 -5.60 -3.38
CA PHE A 463 17.77 -5.38 -2.82
C PHE A 463 17.62 -5.07 -1.32
N PRO A 464 17.61 -6.06 -0.42
CA PRO A 464 17.26 -5.88 0.99
C PRO A 464 18.06 -4.80 1.72
N PRO A 465 19.36 -4.54 1.47
CA PRO A 465 20.04 -3.41 2.09
C PRO A 465 19.37 -2.05 1.79
N ASN A 466 18.67 -1.90 0.66
CA ASN A 466 17.90 -0.70 0.34
C ASN A 466 16.63 -0.55 1.19
N PHE A 467 15.91 -1.63 1.44
CA PHE A 467 14.64 -1.61 2.17
C PHE A 467 14.45 -2.94 2.89
N PRO A 468 15.11 -3.15 4.04
CA PRO A 468 15.18 -4.46 4.69
C PRO A 468 13.85 -4.82 5.35
N GLY A 469 13.44 -6.09 5.26
CA GLY A 469 12.36 -6.64 6.09
C GLY A 469 12.85 -7.08 7.47
N ILE A 470 14.14 -7.42 7.56
CA ILE A 470 14.83 -7.81 8.79
C ILE A 470 16.24 -7.23 8.79
N LEU A 471 16.72 -6.86 9.98
CA LEU A 471 18.11 -6.61 10.29
C LEU A 471 18.44 -7.36 11.58
N HIS A 472 19.63 -7.93 11.65
CA HIS A 472 20.08 -8.75 12.76
C HIS A 472 20.78 -7.89 13.82
N ILE A 473 20.41 -8.11 15.08
CA ILE A 473 21.03 -7.42 16.22
C ILE A 473 22.23 -8.26 16.66
N VAL A 474 23.42 -7.89 16.17
CA VAL A 474 24.67 -8.61 16.40
C VAL A 474 25.68 -7.75 17.19
N PRO A 475 26.68 -8.36 17.85
CA PRO A 475 27.73 -7.60 18.56
C PRO A 475 28.70 -6.83 17.63
N GLU A 476 28.76 -7.22 16.36
CA GLU A 476 29.66 -6.65 15.36
C GLU A 476 29.05 -5.38 14.74
N ASP A 477 29.80 -4.29 14.76
CA ASP A 477 29.35 -2.98 14.28
C ASP A 477 29.72 -2.76 12.81
N THR A 478 29.31 -3.68 11.93
CA THR A 478 29.51 -3.56 10.48
C THR A 478 28.19 -3.74 9.72
N LEU A 479 28.05 -3.03 8.60
CA LEU A 479 26.86 -3.14 7.75
C LEU A 479 26.62 -4.57 7.28
N ASP A 480 27.67 -5.29 6.91
CA ASP A 480 27.56 -6.68 6.42
C ASP A 480 27.15 -7.68 7.51
N ALA A 481 27.34 -7.34 8.80
CA ALA A 481 26.97 -8.23 9.90
C ALA A 481 25.49 -8.11 10.30
N ILE A 482 24.85 -6.96 10.03
CA ILE A 482 23.44 -6.71 10.41
C ILE A 482 22.44 -7.00 9.28
N ILE A 483 22.88 -7.14 8.04
CA ILE A 483 21.99 -7.40 6.89
C ILE A 483 21.42 -8.82 6.94
N PRO A 484 20.30 -9.08 6.25
CA PRO A 484 19.77 -10.44 6.13
C PRO A 484 20.83 -11.41 5.58
N THR A 485 20.78 -12.65 6.04
CA THR A 485 21.57 -13.75 5.50
C THR A 485 21.25 -13.96 4.02
N LYS A 486 22.11 -14.69 3.32
CA LYS A 486 21.90 -15.04 1.91
C LYS A 486 20.55 -15.71 1.66
N GLU A 487 20.12 -16.58 2.57
CA GLU A 487 18.84 -17.28 2.44
C GLU A 487 17.66 -16.31 2.53
N GLU A 488 17.66 -15.43 3.53
CA GLU A 488 16.62 -14.41 3.74
C GLU A 488 16.58 -13.40 2.58
N MET A 489 17.76 -13.00 2.07
CA MET A 489 17.84 -12.12 0.92
C MET A 489 17.20 -12.74 -0.33
N LEU A 490 17.55 -13.99 -0.65
CA LEU A 490 17.00 -14.69 -1.81
C LEU A 490 15.51 -15.03 -1.62
N SER A 491 15.09 -15.32 -0.38
CA SER A 491 13.67 -15.47 0.00
C SER A 491 12.90 -14.19 -0.31
N THR A 492 13.42 -13.04 0.14
CA THR A 492 12.84 -11.72 -0.13
C THR A 492 12.75 -11.45 -1.63
N VAL A 493 13.83 -11.65 -2.40
CA VAL A 493 13.82 -11.46 -3.86
C VAL A 493 12.71 -12.29 -4.52
N ARG A 494 12.59 -13.56 -4.14
CA ARG A 494 11.58 -14.48 -4.66
C ARG A 494 10.17 -14.01 -4.34
N ILE A 495 9.89 -13.70 -3.08
CA ILE A 495 8.55 -13.28 -2.64
C ILE A 495 8.17 -11.96 -3.32
N MET A 496 9.05 -10.97 -3.35
CA MET A 496 8.78 -9.68 -4.00
C MET A 496 8.57 -9.83 -5.52
N LYS A 497 9.20 -10.82 -6.16
CA LYS A 497 8.94 -11.14 -7.57
C LYS A 497 7.55 -11.75 -7.78
N LEU A 498 7.07 -12.54 -6.83
CA LEU A 498 5.74 -13.16 -6.88
C LEU A 498 4.63 -12.14 -6.59
N LEU A 499 4.79 -11.36 -5.52
CA LEU A 499 3.80 -10.36 -5.09
C LEU A 499 3.61 -9.26 -6.13
N THR A 500 4.55 -9.06 -7.05
CA THR A 500 4.45 -8.07 -8.12
C THR A 500 3.86 -8.59 -9.43
N LEU A 501 3.35 -9.83 -9.48
CA LEU A 501 2.61 -10.36 -10.63
C LEU A 501 1.27 -9.64 -10.83
N ARG A 502 0.88 -9.41 -12.08
CA ARG A 502 -0.42 -8.80 -12.42
C ARG A 502 -1.35 -9.86 -12.97
N LEU A 503 -2.18 -10.43 -12.11
CA LEU A 503 -3.11 -11.52 -12.47
C LEU A 503 -4.48 -11.03 -12.96
N THR A 504 -4.73 -9.73 -12.89
CA THR A 504 -5.97 -9.13 -13.40
C THR A 504 -5.66 -8.00 -14.38
N LYS A 505 -6.66 -7.68 -15.20
CA LYS A 505 -6.59 -6.61 -16.19
C LYS A 505 -6.43 -5.24 -15.53
N SER A 506 -5.88 -4.31 -16.32
CA SER A 506 -5.69 -2.93 -15.90
C SER A 506 -7.01 -2.20 -15.61
N LEU A 507 -6.95 -1.17 -14.77
CA LEU A 507 -8.08 -0.35 -14.35
C LEU A 507 -8.94 0.08 -15.54
N GLY A 508 -10.24 -0.19 -15.46
CA GLY A 508 -11.22 0.11 -16.51
C GLY A 508 -11.28 -0.93 -17.63
N ASP A 509 -10.28 -1.80 -17.83
CA ASP A 509 -10.38 -2.96 -18.72
C ASP A 509 -11.06 -4.13 -18.01
N TYR A 510 -12.39 -4.06 -17.85
CA TYR A 510 -13.15 -5.13 -17.22
C TYR A 510 -13.25 -6.40 -18.08
N GLU A 511 -13.18 -7.57 -17.43
CA GLU A 511 -13.51 -8.86 -18.04
C GLU A 511 -14.89 -8.83 -18.72
N ARG A 512 -15.03 -9.60 -19.81
CA ARG A 512 -16.27 -9.64 -20.60
C ARG A 512 -17.50 -10.00 -19.75
N LYS A 513 -17.35 -10.94 -18.82
CA LYS A 513 -18.43 -11.35 -17.90
C LYS A 513 -19.01 -10.19 -17.07
N TYR A 514 -18.20 -9.18 -16.71
CA TYR A 514 -18.65 -8.01 -15.97
C TYR A 514 -19.36 -7.01 -16.88
N LEU A 515 -18.82 -6.78 -18.08
CA LEU A 515 -19.42 -5.89 -19.09
C LEU A 515 -20.77 -6.41 -19.60
N ASP A 516 -20.87 -7.72 -19.83
CA ASP A 516 -22.10 -8.38 -20.27
C ASP A 516 -23.20 -8.32 -19.20
N ALA A 517 -22.82 -8.20 -17.93
CA ALA A 517 -23.72 -8.08 -16.80
C ALA A 517 -24.25 -6.66 -16.58
N MET A 518 -23.61 -5.64 -17.18
CA MET A 518 -24.06 -4.25 -17.19
C MET A 518 -25.09 -4.02 -18.30
N ASP A 519 -25.84 -2.91 -18.24
CA ASP A 519 -26.63 -2.46 -19.39
C ASP A 519 -25.77 -1.66 -20.40
N CYS A 520 -26.36 -1.29 -21.53
CA CYS A 520 -25.64 -0.55 -22.58
C CYS A 520 -25.19 0.85 -22.13
N HIS A 521 -25.95 1.53 -21.27
CA HIS A 521 -25.61 2.86 -20.81
C HIS A 521 -24.43 2.80 -19.83
N SER A 522 -24.51 1.89 -18.85
CA SER A 522 -23.40 1.57 -17.96
C SER A 522 -22.11 1.22 -18.72
N ARG A 523 -22.20 0.41 -19.79
CA ARG A 523 -21.04 0.11 -20.65
C ARG A 523 -20.49 1.34 -21.38
N ALA A 524 -21.36 2.27 -21.78
CA ALA A 524 -20.93 3.52 -22.40
C ALA A 524 -20.13 4.38 -21.40
N LEU A 525 -20.56 4.45 -20.14
CA LEU A 525 -19.83 5.15 -19.07
C LEU A 525 -18.45 4.53 -18.81
N VAL A 526 -18.32 3.20 -18.87
CA VAL A 526 -17.01 2.53 -18.80
C VAL A 526 -16.08 2.98 -19.95
N ASN A 527 -16.62 3.21 -21.15
CA ASN A 527 -15.82 3.71 -22.27
C ASN A 527 -15.37 5.16 -22.07
N VAL A 528 -16.20 6.02 -21.48
CA VAL A 528 -15.80 7.38 -21.07
C VAL A 528 -14.67 7.31 -20.05
N PHE A 529 -14.81 6.49 -19.01
CA PHE A 529 -13.78 6.28 -18.01
C PHE A 529 -12.44 5.82 -18.62
N ARG A 530 -12.47 4.90 -19.59
CA ARG A 530 -11.27 4.47 -20.34
C ARG A 530 -10.60 5.60 -21.13
N ALA A 531 -11.39 6.49 -21.71
CA ALA A 531 -10.87 7.65 -22.43
C ALA A 531 -10.13 8.61 -21.47
N ASP A 532 -10.69 8.84 -20.28
CA ASP A 532 -10.05 9.65 -19.23
C ASP A 532 -8.72 9.03 -18.77
N LEU A 533 -8.69 7.72 -18.51
CA LEU A 533 -7.46 6.99 -18.16
C LEU A 533 -6.41 7.06 -19.29
N THR A 534 -6.83 7.05 -20.56
CA THR A 534 -5.92 7.23 -21.70
C THR A 534 -5.29 8.61 -21.69
N ASN A 535 -6.07 9.65 -21.39
CA ASN A 535 -5.56 11.02 -21.27
C ASN A 535 -4.59 11.16 -20.09
N ILE A 536 -4.89 10.55 -18.94
CA ILE A 536 -4.00 10.52 -17.77
C ILE A 536 -2.69 9.81 -18.13
N THR A 537 -2.74 8.68 -18.83
CA THR A 537 -1.55 7.96 -19.32
C THR A 537 -0.62 8.88 -20.12
N ARG A 538 -1.19 9.68 -21.03
CA ARG A 538 -0.42 10.65 -21.83
C ARG A 538 0.26 11.69 -20.94
N GLN A 539 -0.44 12.23 -19.95
CA GLN A 539 0.12 13.23 -19.03
C GLN A 539 1.28 12.68 -18.20
N ILE A 540 1.14 11.47 -17.66
CA ILE A 540 2.20 10.79 -16.88
C ILE A 540 3.42 10.51 -17.77
N ASN A 541 3.23 10.05 -19.00
CA ASN A 541 4.35 9.81 -19.93
C ASN A 541 5.11 11.10 -20.23
N VAL A 542 4.42 12.21 -20.55
CA VAL A 542 5.06 13.51 -20.80
C VAL A 542 5.86 13.98 -19.58
N ARG A 543 5.29 13.84 -18.37
CA ARG A 543 5.98 14.17 -17.11
C ARG A 543 7.25 13.33 -16.93
N ASN A 544 7.15 12.02 -17.13
CA ASN A 544 8.30 11.11 -16.96
C ASN A 544 9.39 11.34 -18.01
N GLU A 545 9.02 11.61 -19.26
CA GLU A 545 9.97 11.97 -20.33
C GLU A 545 10.70 13.27 -20.01
N ALA A 546 10.00 14.27 -19.47
CA ALA A 546 10.60 15.53 -19.04
C ALA A 546 11.63 15.33 -17.91
N ILE A 547 11.31 14.49 -16.89
CA ILE A 547 12.26 14.13 -15.82
C ILE A 547 13.52 13.48 -16.40
N ILE A 548 13.35 12.50 -17.31
CA ILE A 548 14.48 11.80 -17.93
C ILE A 548 15.35 12.78 -18.74
N ALA A 549 14.74 13.71 -19.47
CA ALA A 549 15.46 14.73 -20.22
C ALA A 549 16.19 15.72 -19.30
N GLU A 550 15.56 16.16 -18.20
CA GLU A 550 16.15 17.04 -17.20
C GLU A 550 17.41 16.42 -16.58
N ASN A 551 17.33 15.15 -16.16
CA ASN A 551 18.46 14.41 -15.59
C ASN A 551 19.62 14.28 -16.60
N ARG A 552 19.31 13.97 -17.86
CA ARG A 552 20.32 13.86 -18.92
C ARG A 552 21.03 15.19 -19.17
N ASN A 553 20.29 16.30 -19.13
CA ASN A 553 20.83 17.63 -19.40
C ASN A 553 21.61 18.21 -18.20
N ASN A 554 21.41 17.69 -16.99
CA ASN A 554 22.03 18.18 -15.76
C ASN A 554 22.75 17.05 -15.00
N PRO A 555 23.82 16.45 -15.55
CA PRO A 555 24.49 15.29 -14.96
C PRO A 555 25.16 15.58 -13.61
N ASN A 556 25.44 16.86 -13.30
CA ASN A 556 26.14 17.28 -12.07
C ASN A 556 25.17 17.75 -10.96
N GLN A 557 23.89 17.39 -11.04
CA GLN A 557 22.87 17.73 -10.06
C GLN A 557 22.17 16.48 -9.55
N VAL A 558 21.49 16.60 -8.40
CA VAL A 558 20.65 15.51 -7.87
C VAL A 558 19.48 15.28 -8.84
N HIS A 559 19.43 14.07 -9.37
CA HIS A 559 18.43 13.59 -10.32
C HIS A 559 17.12 13.22 -9.63
N GLU A 560 16.02 13.44 -10.35
CA GLU A 560 14.69 12.99 -9.97
C GLU A 560 14.38 11.62 -10.57
N TYR A 561 13.49 10.83 -9.97
CA TYR A 561 13.13 9.51 -10.49
C TYR A 561 11.75 9.53 -11.16
N PRO A 562 11.60 8.96 -12.37
CA PRO A 562 10.28 8.85 -12.99
C PRO A 562 9.39 7.88 -12.20
N TYR A 563 8.11 8.21 -12.09
CA TYR A 563 7.13 7.38 -11.38
C TYR A 563 6.19 6.69 -12.38
N ARG A 564 6.19 5.36 -12.39
CA ARG A 564 5.52 4.53 -13.42
C ARG A 564 4.41 3.62 -12.90
N TRP A 565 4.30 3.42 -11.59
CA TRP A 565 3.41 2.39 -11.04
C TRP A 565 1.92 2.76 -11.13
N LEU A 566 1.59 4.05 -11.21
CA LEU A 566 0.23 4.53 -11.49
C LEU A 566 -0.01 4.93 -12.94
N LEU A 567 0.84 4.51 -13.89
CA LEU A 567 0.37 4.46 -15.27
C LEU A 567 -0.89 3.57 -15.31
N PRO A 568 -2.03 4.00 -15.84
CA PRO A 568 -3.28 3.23 -15.78
C PRO A 568 -3.17 1.76 -16.24
N ARG A 569 -2.31 1.48 -17.22
CA ARG A 569 -1.99 0.10 -17.67
C ARG A 569 -1.34 -0.80 -16.60
N ASN A 570 -0.72 -0.20 -15.59
CA ASN A 570 -0.02 -0.87 -14.49
C ASN A 570 -0.87 -0.97 -13.22
N VAL A 571 -1.99 -0.23 -13.15
CA VAL A 571 -2.96 -0.26 -12.04
C VAL A 571 -3.96 -1.37 -12.33
N THR A 572 -4.15 -2.33 -11.43
CA THR A 572 -5.12 -3.42 -11.61
C THR A 572 -6.54 -3.00 -11.23
N ASN A 573 -7.55 -3.71 -11.75
CA ASN A 573 -8.94 -3.47 -11.32
C ASN A 573 -9.17 -3.88 -9.86
N SER A 574 -8.50 -4.94 -9.41
CA SER A 574 -8.69 -5.54 -8.09
C SER A 574 -7.37 -5.90 -7.42
N ILE A 575 -7.47 -6.25 -6.14
CA ILE A 575 -6.43 -6.91 -5.36
C ILE A 575 -6.47 -8.40 -5.74
N SER A 576 -5.42 -8.89 -6.38
CA SER A 576 -5.42 -10.22 -7.00
C SER A 576 -4.11 -11.00 -6.83
N ILE A 577 -3.11 -10.40 -6.20
CA ILE A 577 -1.78 -10.97 -5.97
C ILE A 577 -1.29 -10.59 -4.57
#